data_AF-K2CQ41-F1
#
_entry.id   AF-K2CQ41-F1
#
_cell.length_a   1.000
_cell.length_b   1.000
_cell.length_c   1.000
_cell.angle_alpha   90.00
_cell.angle_beta   90.00
_cell.angle_gamma   90.00
#
_symmetry.space_group_name_H-M   'P 1'
#
loop_
_entity.id
_entity.type
_entity.pdbx_description
1 polymer ?
#
loop_
_entity_poly.entity_id
_entity_poly.type
_entity_poly.pdbx_seq_one_letter_code
_entity_poly.pdbx_strand_id
1 'polypeptide(L)' 'DTGDGPDWPGFKHIAFAVKSIDDVLAHMGDEAIITQGPMDLSAMVSGWHTVWLRDPDGRILEISEGYADETAP' A
#
# COMPACT_ATOMS: atom_id res chain seq x y z
N ASP A 1 -15.28 -0.28 6.33
CA ASP A 1 -14.06 -0.70 5.62
C ASP A 1 -13.84 0.32 4.51
N THR A 2 -12.91 1.23 4.76
CA THR A 2 -12.46 2.28 3.84
C THR A 2 -11.60 1.74 2.69
N GLY A 3 -11.26 0.45 2.70
CA GLY A 3 -10.42 -0.20 1.69
C GLY A 3 -8.96 -0.38 2.14
N ASP A 4 -8.54 0.37 3.17
CA ASP A 4 -7.23 0.27 3.83
C ASP A 4 -7.25 -0.62 5.08
N GLY A 5 -8.40 -1.20 5.46
CA GLY A 5 -8.51 -2.16 6.55
C GLY A 5 -9.64 -1.90 7.54
N PRO A 6 -9.70 -2.70 8.63
CA PRO A 6 -10.72 -2.60 9.66
C PRO A 6 -10.85 -1.22 10.33
N ASP A 7 -12.10 -0.82 10.58
CA ASP A 7 -12.45 0.40 11.36
C ASP A 7 -12.68 0.11 12.86
N TRP A 8 -12.40 -1.12 13.31
CA TRP A 8 -12.49 -1.57 14.70
C TRP A 8 -11.10 -1.92 15.25
N PRO A 9 -10.92 -2.02 16.59
CA PRO A 9 -9.62 -2.34 17.18
C PRO A 9 -9.02 -3.63 16.63
N GLY A 10 -7.79 -3.54 16.10
CA GLY A 10 -7.05 -4.63 15.47
C GLY A 10 -5.89 -4.12 14.64
N PHE A 11 -5.17 -5.03 13.97
CA PHE A 11 -4.22 -4.64 12.93
C PHE A 11 -4.98 -4.14 11.71
N LYS A 12 -4.70 -2.91 11.29
CA LYS A 12 -5.38 -2.30 10.15
C LYS A 12 -4.90 -2.89 8.82
N HIS A 13 -3.59 -2.86 8.59
CA HIS A 13 -2.90 -3.49 7.46
C HIS A 13 -1.43 -3.71 7.80
N ILE A 14 -0.70 -4.40 6.92
CA ILE A 14 0.76 -4.49 6.92
C ILE A 14 1.27 -3.77 5.67
N ALA A 15 2.25 -2.88 5.83
CA ALA A 15 2.82 -2.12 4.72
C ALA A 15 4.21 -2.65 4.31
N PHE A 16 4.46 -2.73 3.00
CA PHE A 16 5.75 -3.10 2.42
C PHE A 16 6.29 -1.96 1.55
N ALA A 17 7.55 -1.61 1.73
CA ALA A 17 8.26 -0.75 0.79
C ALA A 17 8.68 -1.54 -0.45
N VAL A 18 8.36 -1.03 -1.63
CA VAL A 18 8.69 -1.64 -2.93
C VAL A 18 9.44 -0.66 -3.82
N LYS A 19 10.17 -1.19 -4.81
CA LYS A 19 10.90 -0.35 -5.77
C LYS A 19 10.00 0.26 -6.83
N SER A 20 8.97 -0.47 -7.25
CA SER A 20 7.98 -0.05 -8.22
C SER A 20 6.66 -0.75 -7.89
N ILE A 21 5.60 0.03 -7.69
CA ILE A 21 4.25 -0.52 -7.54
C ILE A 21 3.80 -1.16 -8.86
N ASP A 22 4.07 -0.49 -9.99
CA ASP A 22 3.68 -0.98 -11.30
C ASP A 22 4.29 -2.36 -11.62
N ASP A 23 5.58 -2.57 -11.32
CA ASP A 23 6.22 -3.87 -11.52
C ASP A 23 5.59 -4.97 -10.66
N VAL A 24 5.22 -4.65 -9.40
CA VAL A 24 4.56 -5.61 -8.49
C VAL A 24 3.16 -5.96 -8.99
N LEU A 25 2.37 -4.96 -9.39
CA LEU A 25 1.02 -5.18 -9.91
C LEU A 25 1.06 -5.96 -11.24
N ALA A 26 2.00 -5.63 -12.13
CA ALA A 26 2.19 -6.35 -13.38
C ALA A 26 2.61 -7.80 -13.15
N HIS A 27 3.44 -8.06 -12.14
CA HIS A 27 3.85 -9.42 -11.77
C HIS A 27 2.68 -10.25 -11.21
N MET A 28 1.83 -9.65 -10.39
CA MET A 28 0.64 -10.30 -9.82
C MET A 28 -0.48 -10.50 -10.85
N GLY A 29 -0.61 -9.59 -11.81
CA GLY A 29 -1.68 -9.63 -12.81
C GLY A 29 -3.07 -9.61 -12.18
N ASP A 30 -3.92 -10.55 -12.59
CA ASP A 30 -5.31 -10.64 -12.12
C ASP A 30 -5.43 -11.04 -10.64
N GLU A 31 -4.35 -11.50 -10.00
CA GLU A 31 -4.31 -11.77 -8.56
C GLU A 31 -4.19 -10.49 -7.71
N ALA A 32 -3.86 -9.34 -8.32
CA ALA A 32 -3.79 -8.06 -7.63
C ALA A 32 -5.18 -7.48 -7.35
N ILE A 33 -5.79 -7.90 -6.24
CA ILE A 33 -7.09 -7.37 -5.81
C ILE A 33 -6.91 -6.02 -5.10
N ILE A 34 -6.95 -4.93 -5.85
CA ILE A 34 -6.87 -3.57 -5.31
C ILE A 34 -8.13 -3.23 -4.50
N THR A 35 -7.93 -2.79 -3.26
CA THR A 35 -9.01 -2.36 -2.35
C THR A 35 -9.06 -0.85 -2.18
N GLN A 36 -7.95 -0.16 -2.38
CA GLN A 36 -7.87 1.31 -2.34
C GLN A 36 -6.65 1.80 -3.15
N GLY A 37 -6.79 2.98 -3.77
CA GLY A 37 -5.75 3.62 -4.58
C GLY A 37 -5.76 3.18 -6.05
N PRO A 38 -4.64 3.37 -6.79
CA PRO A 38 -3.39 3.99 -6.36
C PRO A 38 -3.56 5.42 -5.82
N MET A 39 -2.74 5.81 -4.85
CA MET A 39 -2.73 7.15 -4.24
C MET A 39 -1.35 7.79 -4.37
N ASP A 40 -1.33 9.06 -4.76
CA ASP A 40 -0.15 9.92 -4.72
C ASP A 40 -0.12 10.65 -3.38
N LEU A 41 0.90 10.36 -2.58
CA LEU A 41 1.16 10.93 -1.27
C LEU A 41 2.43 11.80 -1.28
N SER A 42 2.88 12.23 -2.47
CA SER A 42 4.09 13.04 -2.67
C SER A 42 4.07 14.36 -1.92
N ALA A 43 2.89 14.86 -1.54
CA ALA A 43 2.73 16.05 -0.71
C ALA A 43 3.16 15.84 0.76
N MET A 44 3.16 14.59 1.25
CA MET A 44 3.60 14.23 2.61
C MET A 44 5.06 13.79 2.63
N VAL A 45 5.43 12.92 1.69
CA VAL A 45 6.82 12.46 1.49
C VAL A 45 7.09 12.47 0.00
N SER A 46 8.07 13.25 -0.45
CA SER A 46 8.35 13.43 -1.88
C SER A 46 8.53 12.09 -2.60
N GLY A 47 7.69 11.83 -3.60
CA GLY A 47 7.74 10.61 -4.42
C GLY A 47 7.01 9.41 -3.81
N TRP A 48 6.35 9.56 -2.68
CA TRP A 48 5.59 8.49 -2.06
C TRP A 48 4.29 8.22 -2.80
N HIS A 49 4.15 6.99 -3.30
CA HIS A 49 2.94 6.45 -3.91
C HIS A 49 2.58 5.15 -3.19
N THR A 50 1.28 4.86 -3.10
CA THR A 50 0.83 3.65 -2.39
C THR A 50 -0.45 3.07 -2.98
N VAL A 51 -0.66 1.77 -2.81
CA VAL A 51 -1.89 1.05 -3.16
C VAL A 51 -2.14 -0.06 -2.13
N TRP A 52 -3.41 -0.33 -1.84
CA TRP A 52 -3.81 -1.39 -0.92
C TRP A 52 -4.38 -2.57 -1.68
N LEU A 53 -3.96 -3.76 -1.29
CA LEU A 53 -4.33 -5.05 -1.87
C LEU A 53 -4.99 -5.95 -0.83
N ARG A 54 -5.86 -6.86 -1.28
CA ARG A 54 -6.45 -7.91 -0.44
C ARG A 54 -5.74 -9.25 -0.67
N ASP A 55 -5.23 -9.85 0.40
CA ASP A 55 -4.71 -11.22 0.35
C ASP A 55 -5.86 -12.26 0.29
N PRO A 56 -5.59 -13.54 -0.02
CA PRO A 56 -6.63 -14.58 -0.08
C PRO A 56 -7.41 -14.81 1.22
N ASP A 57 -6.83 -14.44 2.37
CA ASP A 57 -7.46 -14.54 3.68
C ASP A 57 -8.25 -13.27 4.06
N GLY A 58 -8.29 -12.27 3.17
CA GLY A 58 -9.02 -11.02 3.34
C GLY A 58 -8.27 -9.93 4.10
N ARG A 59 -6.99 -10.11 4.43
CA ARG A 59 -6.14 -9.08 5.05
C ARG A 59 -5.80 -8.00 4.03
N ILE A 60 -5.60 -6.79 4.53
CA ILE A 60 -5.17 -5.67 3.71
C ILE A 60 -3.64 -5.53 3.80
N LEU A 61 -3.01 -5.48 2.64
CA LEU A 61 -1.59 -5.20 2.46
C LEU A 61 -1.44 -3.86 1.77
N GLU A 62 -0.62 -2.99 2.31
CA GLU A 62 -0.21 -1.76 1.64
C GLU A 62 1.13 -1.99 0.94
N ILE A 63 1.27 -1.57 -0.30
CA ILE A 63 2.58 -1.50 -0.98
C ILE A 63 2.89 -0.05 -1.32
N SER A 64 4.05 0.41 -0.88
CA SER A 64 4.48 1.80 -0.97
C SER A 64 5.78 1.92 -1.75
N GLU A 65 5.76 2.75 -2.78
CA GLU A 65 6.94 3.16 -3.54
C GLU A 65 7.37 4.56 -3.11
N GLY A 66 8.67 4.77 -2.92
CA GLY A 66 9.22 6.10 -2.59
C GLY A 66 8.95 6.58 -1.16
N TYR A 67 8.35 5.76 -0.30
CA TYR A 67 8.31 6.05 1.14
C TYR A 67 9.74 6.11 1.71
N ALA A 68 10.01 7.15 2.50
CA ALA A 68 11.20 7.27 3.31
C ALA A 68 10.79 7.83 4.67
N ASP A 69 11.33 7.26 5.74
CA ASP A 69 11.23 7.88 7.06
C ASP A 69 11.90 9.26 7.02
N GLU A 70 11.41 10.15 7.89
CA GLU A 70 12.08 11.41 8.15
C GLU A 70 13.52 11.09 8.60
N THR A 71 14.52 11.55 7.84
CA THR A 71 15.91 11.37 8.23
C THR A 71 16.10 12.09 9.56
N ALA A 72 16.51 11.34 10.60
CA ALA A 72 16.90 11.93 11.87
C ALA A 72 17.92 13.06 11.60
N PRO A 73 17.76 14.24 12.21
CA PRO A 73 18.63 15.40 11.96
C PRO A 73 20.10 15.11 12.28
#